data_AF-A0AAF0III2-F1
#
_entry.id   AF-A0AAF0III2-F1
#
_cell.length_a   1.000
_cell.length_b   1.000
_cell.length_c   1.000
_cell.angle_alpha   90.00
_cell.angle_beta   90.00
_cell.angle_gamma   90.00
#
_symmetry.space_group_name_H-M   'P 1'
#
loop_
_entity.id
_entity.type
_entity.pdbx_description
1 polymer ?
#
loop_
_entity_poly.entity_id
_entity_poly.type
_entity_poly.pdbx_seq_one_letter_code
_entity_poly.pdbx_strand_id
1 'polypeptide(L)'
;MQGAAPVVLAFPAKGTTFVAAMSAFLNISYTFIGQIMLPSFIAEMKEPKDFYKSLWAVTIAEVAVFSIFGAVVYACTGNQYVTPLAFASISSDSAKKMAFTLMVPTLIFLGVLYSCVSARFIFFRLFEGTRHKDTHTITGWLSWAGILAGTWSAAFLVAETIPFFSDLLSIMSSLFDSFFGFIFWGVAYMRIQVIRETKRLNATRSVGGWIGYIFSWILIGIGLFFLGPGTYASIQSLLLNYKNGNTRSPFSCADNGL
;
A
#
# COMPACT_ATOMS: atom_id res chain seq x y z
N MET A 1 -32.92 -1.00 9.17
CA MET A 1 -33.25 -1.22 10.59
C MET A 1 -32.66 -0.05 11.37
N GLN A 2 -33.43 0.57 12.27
CA GLN A 2 -33.03 1.77 13.02
C GLN A 2 -31.88 1.44 13.97
N GLY A 3 -30.65 1.54 13.47
CA GLY A 3 -29.45 1.54 14.31
C GLY A 3 -29.33 2.86 15.05
N ALA A 4 -28.74 2.84 16.24
CA ALA A 4 -28.40 4.04 16.99
C ALA A 4 -27.64 5.05 16.11
N ALA A 5 -27.80 6.35 16.40
CA ALA A 5 -27.11 7.41 15.65
C ALA A 5 -25.59 7.17 15.63
N PRO A 6 -24.92 7.43 14.48
CA PRO A 6 -23.50 7.15 14.33
C PRO A 6 -22.70 7.93 15.37
N VAL A 7 -21.90 7.21 16.17
CA VAL A 7 -21.00 7.82 17.14
C VAL A 7 -19.74 8.28 16.42
N VAL A 8 -19.58 9.60 16.33
CA VAL A 8 -18.46 10.29 15.69
C VAL A 8 -17.61 10.92 16.80
N LEU A 9 -16.33 10.57 16.85
CA LEU A 9 -15.38 11.11 17.83
C LEU A 9 -14.25 11.83 17.09
N ALA A 10 -13.88 13.02 17.56
CA ALA A 10 -12.73 13.76 17.03
C ALA A 10 -11.38 13.19 17.50
N PHE A 11 -11.40 12.48 18.63
CA PHE A 11 -10.25 11.82 19.24
C PHE A 11 -10.49 10.32 19.34
N PRO A 12 -9.43 9.50 19.37
CA PRO A 12 -9.58 8.05 19.57
C PRO A 12 -10.39 7.77 20.84
N ALA A 13 -11.23 6.75 20.77
CA ALA A 13 -12.07 6.36 21.90
C ALA A 13 -11.22 6.06 23.15
N LYS A 14 -11.73 6.40 24.34
CA LYS A 14 -11.02 6.11 25.59
C LYS A 14 -10.79 4.59 25.70
N GLY A 15 -9.53 4.18 25.86
CA GLY A 15 -9.13 2.78 25.88
C GLY A 15 -8.58 2.21 24.56
N THR A 16 -8.40 3.05 23.53
CA THR A 16 -7.74 2.62 22.29
C THR A 16 -6.31 2.14 22.59
N THR A 17 -6.03 0.88 22.29
CA THR A 17 -4.70 0.29 22.51
C THR A 17 -3.71 0.81 21.49
N PHE A 18 -2.42 0.80 21.84
CA PHE A 18 -1.34 1.14 20.90
C PHE A 18 -1.42 0.32 19.60
N VAL A 19 -1.77 -0.97 19.71
CA VAL A 19 -1.94 -1.89 18.59
C VAL A 19 -3.04 -1.43 17.62
N ALA A 20 -4.21 -1.04 18.15
CA ALA A 20 -5.31 -0.56 17.33
C ALA A 20 -4.98 0.78 16.65
N ALA A 21 -4.37 1.70 17.39
CA ALA A 21 -3.96 3.00 16.85
C ALA A 21 -2.88 2.86 15.76
N MET A 22 -1.88 2.01 15.99
CA MET A 22 -0.82 1.75 15.01
C MET A 22 -1.34 1.03 13.77
N SER A 23 -2.24 0.06 13.92
CA SER A 23 -2.83 -0.63 12.77
C SER A 23 -3.66 0.34 11.93
N ALA A 24 -4.46 1.21 12.55
CA ALA A 24 -5.20 2.25 11.82
C ALA A 24 -4.25 3.20 11.09
N PHE A 25 -3.18 3.64 11.74
CA PHE A 25 -2.16 4.51 11.14
C PHE A 25 -1.45 3.83 9.95
N LEU A 26 -1.09 2.55 10.05
CA LEU A 26 -0.49 1.79 8.95
C LEU A 26 -1.45 1.61 7.77
N ASN A 27 -2.73 1.35 8.02
CA ASN A 27 -3.73 1.28 6.96
C ASN A 27 -3.86 2.62 6.21
N ILE A 28 -3.87 3.74 6.93
CA ILE A 28 -3.87 5.08 6.30
C ILE A 28 -2.57 5.28 5.53
N SER A 29 -1.43 4.93 6.12
CA SER A 29 -0.15 5.12 5.44
C SER A 29 -0.05 4.30 4.15
N TYR A 30 -0.57 3.07 4.14
CA TYR A 30 -0.61 2.21 2.96
C TYR A 30 -1.30 2.88 1.78
N THR A 31 -2.37 3.64 2.02
CA THR A 31 -3.09 4.30 0.92
C THR A 31 -2.27 5.38 0.25
N PHE A 32 -1.33 6.01 0.95
CA PHE A 32 -0.51 7.12 0.44
C PHE A 32 0.86 6.70 -0.11
N ILE A 33 1.19 5.40 -0.06
CA ILE A 33 2.52 4.92 -0.43
C ILE A 33 2.49 4.30 -1.83
N GLY A 34 2.63 5.17 -2.83
CA GLY A 34 2.78 4.82 -4.24
C GLY A 34 4.22 4.95 -4.77
N GLN A 35 5.20 5.24 -3.90
CA GLN A 35 6.52 5.70 -4.33
C GLN A 35 7.31 4.63 -5.11
N ILE A 36 7.00 3.35 -4.90
CA ILE A 36 7.64 2.23 -5.59
C ILE A 36 7.51 2.32 -7.13
N MET A 37 6.43 2.93 -7.62
CA MET A 37 6.18 3.05 -9.06
C MET A 37 6.78 4.31 -9.68
N LEU A 38 7.27 5.27 -8.88
CA LEU A 38 7.76 6.55 -9.41
C LEU A 38 8.89 6.37 -10.43
N PRO A 39 9.91 5.50 -10.23
CA PRO A 39 10.96 5.33 -11.22
C PRO A 39 10.44 4.84 -12.58
N SER A 40 9.48 3.90 -12.57
CA SER A 40 8.84 3.40 -13.79
C SER A 40 8.02 4.47 -14.48
N PHE A 41 7.22 5.25 -13.73
CA PHE A 41 6.44 6.34 -14.31
C PHE A 41 7.33 7.47 -14.87
N ILE A 42 8.41 7.81 -14.19
CA ILE A 42 9.39 8.79 -14.68
C ILE A 42 10.01 8.32 -16.00
N ALA A 43 10.31 7.02 -16.12
CA ALA A 43 10.87 6.44 -17.34
C ALA A 43 9.89 6.41 -18.52
N GLU A 44 8.58 6.36 -18.26
CA GLU A 44 7.54 6.37 -19.29
C GLU A 44 7.06 7.79 -19.67
N MET A 45 7.42 8.83 -18.91
CA MET A 45 7.06 10.21 -19.24
C MET A 45 7.82 10.76 -20.45
N LYS A 46 7.08 11.43 -21.35
CA LYS A 46 7.65 12.16 -22.50
C LYS A 46 8.66 13.22 -22.05
N GLU A 47 8.40 13.91 -20.94
CA GLU A 47 9.30 14.90 -20.36
C GLU A 47 9.51 14.63 -18.85
N PRO A 48 10.58 13.91 -18.47
CA PRO A 48 10.84 13.53 -17.07
C PRO A 48 11.04 14.72 -16.11
N LYS A 49 11.41 15.90 -16.63
CA LYS A 49 11.66 17.10 -15.81
C LYS A 49 10.39 17.65 -15.19
N ASP A 50 9.23 17.42 -15.81
CA ASP A 50 7.94 17.94 -15.36
C ASP A 50 7.22 17.03 -14.36
N PHE A 51 7.87 15.92 -13.95
CA PHE A 51 7.31 14.93 -13.03
C PHE A 51 6.76 15.52 -11.72
N TYR A 52 7.41 16.55 -11.18
CA TYR A 52 6.98 17.19 -9.93
C TYR A 52 5.58 17.80 -10.05
N LYS A 53 5.17 18.31 -11.23
CA LYS A 53 3.82 18.87 -11.44
C LYS A 53 2.76 17.78 -11.32
N SER A 54 3.00 16.64 -11.96
CA SER A 54 2.12 15.47 -11.86
C SER A 54 2.06 14.93 -10.44
N LEU A 55 3.19 14.91 -9.73
CA LEU A 55 3.25 14.48 -8.33
C LEU A 55 2.38 15.36 -7.42
N TRP A 56 2.49 16.69 -7.54
CA TRP A 56 1.64 17.59 -6.76
C TRP A 56 0.16 17.42 -7.09
N ALA A 57 -0.19 17.31 -8.37
CA ALA A 57 -1.57 17.13 -8.79
C ALA A 57 -2.18 15.83 -8.23
N VAL A 58 -1.45 14.71 -8.31
CA VAL A 58 -1.95 13.41 -7.80
C VAL A 58 -2.06 13.42 -6.28
N THR A 59 -1.07 13.94 -5.56
CA THR A 59 -1.11 13.99 -4.08
C THR A 59 -2.24 14.88 -3.58
N ILE A 60 -2.49 16.04 -4.20
CA ILE A 60 -3.61 16.90 -3.80
C ILE A 60 -4.95 16.22 -4.08
N ALA A 61 -5.10 15.61 -5.26
CA ALA A 61 -6.32 14.87 -5.60
C ALA A 61 -6.56 13.70 -4.65
N GLU A 62 -5.52 12.95 -4.31
CA GLU A 62 -5.56 11.81 -3.40
C GLU A 62 -5.96 12.23 -1.98
N VAL A 63 -5.29 13.24 -1.42
CA VAL A 63 -5.63 13.78 -0.10
C VAL A 63 -7.07 14.29 -0.08
N ALA A 64 -7.52 15.00 -1.11
CA ALA A 64 -8.88 15.50 -1.19
C ALA A 64 -9.90 14.35 -1.25
N VAL A 65 -9.73 13.40 -2.19
CA VAL A 65 -10.68 12.30 -2.40
C VAL A 65 -10.74 11.37 -1.18
N PHE A 66 -9.60 10.97 -0.62
CA PHE A 66 -9.57 10.08 0.55
C PHE A 66 -10.10 10.76 1.81
N SER A 67 -9.80 12.05 2.01
CA SER A 67 -10.33 12.79 3.17
C SER A 67 -11.84 13.00 3.07
N ILE A 68 -12.35 13.41 1.89
CA ILE A 68 -13.79 13.62 1.67
C ILE A 68 -14.53 12.29 1.82
N PHE A 69 -14.06 11.23 1.16
CA PHE A 69 -14.70 9.91 1.23
C PHE A 69 -14.67 9.34 2.65
N GLY A 70 -13.50 9.39 3.31
CA GLY A 70 -13.35 8.93 4.69
C GLY A 70 -14.26 9.70 5.67
N ALA A 71 -14.34 11.03 5.54
CA ALA A 71 -15.20 11.85 6.38
C ALA A 71 -16.69 11.56 6.17
N VAL A 72 -17.14 11.40 4.91
CA VAL A 72 -18.54 11.08 4.59
C VAL A 72 -18.93 9.71 5.14
N VAL A 73 -18.11 8.68 4.89
CA VAL A 73 -18.36 7.32 5.43
C VAL A 73 -18.36 7.35 6.96
N TYR A 74 -17.41 8.04 7.58
CA TYR A 74 -17.34 8.13 9.03
C TYR A 74 -18.55 8.86 9.64
N ALA A 75 -19.03 9.93 8.99
CA ALA A 75 -20.22 10.66 9.44
C ALA A 75 -21.52 9.85 9.29
N CYS A 76 -21.65 9.06 8.22
CA CYS A 76 -22.85 8.27 7.96
C CYS A 76 -22.90 6.95 8.76
N THR A 77 -21.74 6.34 9.01
CA THR A 77 -21.64 4.99 9.60
C THR A 77 -21.20 5.04 11.07
N GLY A 78 -20.42 6.05 11.47
CA GLY A 78 -19.87 6.15 12.82
C GLY A 78 -18.89 5.02 13.16
N ASN A 79 -18.30 5.07 14.35
CA ASN A 79 -17.31 4.07 14.77
C ASN A 79 -17.89 2.65 14.97
N GLN A 80 -19.21 2.51 15.06
CA GLN A 80 -19.89 1.28 15.45
C GLN A 80 -20.19 0.34 14.28
N TYR A 81 -20.39 0.88 13.08
CA TYR A 81 -20.82 0.10 11.92
C TYR A 81 -19.78 0.08 10.79
N VAL A 82 -18.62 0.71 10.99
CA VAL A 82 -17.53 0.70 9.99
C VAL A 82 -16.91 -0.69 9.93
N THR A 83 -17.01 -1.30 8.76
CA THR A 83 -16.27 -2.50 8.41
C THR A 83 -15.04 -2.12 7.56
N PRO A 84 -13.99 -2.97 7.50
CA PRO A 84 -12.77 -2.69 6.72
C PRO A 84 -13.04 -2.39 5.24
N LEU A 85 -14.15 -2.90 4.69
CA LEU A 85 -14.65 -2.56 3.37
C LEU A 85 -15.86 -1.63 3.53
N ALA A 86 -15.70 -0.34 3.27
CA ALA A 86 -16.75 0.66 3.48
C ALA A 86 -18.10 0.29 2.82
N PHE A 87 -18.08 -0.37 1.65
CA PHE A 87 -19.28 -0.83 0.96
C PHE A 87 -20.05 -1.94 1.69
N ALA A 88 -19.35 -2.75 2.49
CA ALA A 88 -19.99 -3.78 3.30
C ALA A 88 -20.78 -3.19 4.48
N SER A 89 -20.49 -1.94 4.86
CA SER A 89 -21.21 -1.19 5.90
C SER A 89 -22.56 -0.62 5.41
N ILE A 90 -22.87 -0.72 4.11
CA ILE A 90 -24.13 -0.23 3.53
C ILE A 90 -25.29 -1.13 3.98
N SER A 91 -26.32 -0.52 4.57
CA SER A 91 -27.47 -1.24 5.13
C SER A 91 -28.47 -1.75 4.07
N SER A 92 -28.53 -1.14 2.88
CA SER A 92 -29.45 -1.57 1.82
C SER A 92 -28.79 -2.64 0.94
N ASP A 93 -29.39 -3.82 0.91
CA ASP A 93 -28.89 -4.97 0.13
C ASP A 93 -28.75 -4.67 -1.37
N SER A 94 -29.69 -3.90 -1.94
CA SER A 94 -29.64 -3.47 -3.34
C SER A 94 -28.45 -2.55 -3.64
N ALA A 95 -28.18 -1.57 -2.78
CA ALA A 95 -27.04 -0.66 -2.96
C ALA A 95 -25.70 -1.34 -2.68
N LYS A 96 -25.66 -2.26 -1.71
CA LYS A 96 -24.50 -3.12 -1.45
C LYS A 96 -24.16 -3.94 -2.69
N LYS A 97 -25.13 -4.65 -3.28
CA LYS A 97 -24.91 -5.43 -4.52
C LYS A 97 -24.42 -4.57 -5.68
N MET A 98 -25.01 -3.39 -5.90
CA MET A 98 -24.54 -2.48 -6.95
C MET A 98 -23.10 -2.01 -6.72
N ALA A 99 -22.75 -1.64 -5.49
CA ALA A 99 -21.40 -1.21 -5.14
C ALA A 99 -20.36 -2.33 -5.35
N PHE A 100 -20.68 -3.56 -4.93
CA PHE A 100 -19.80 -4.72 -5.16
C PHE A 100 -19.61 -5.01 -6.66
N THR A 101 -20.65 -4.90 -7.48
CA THR A 101 -20.54 -5.08 -8.93
C THR A 101 -19.63 -4.06 -9.60
N LEU A 102 -19.63 -2.79 -9.16
CA LEU A 102 -18.74 -1.76 -9.68
C LEU A 102 -17.29 -1.92 -9.18
N MET A 103 -17.12 -2.47 -7.98
CA MET A 103 -15.82 -2.70 -7.37
C MET A 103 -15.05 -3.83 -8.07
N VAL A 104 -15.72 -4.92 -8.44
CA VAL A 104 -15.06 -6.12 -9.01
C VAL A 104 -14.22 -5.81 -10.26
N PRO A 105 -14.73 -5.12 -11.30
CA PRO A 105 -13.92 -4.75 -12.47
C PRO A 105 -12.70 -3.91 -12.11
N THR A 106 -12.86 -2.99 -11.16
CA THR A 106 -11.78 -2.10 -10.70
C THR A 106 -10.66 -2.89 -10.02
N LEU A 107 -11.02 -3.87 -9.17
CA LEU A 107 -10.06 -4.76 -8.51
C LEU A 107 -9.34 -5.68 -9.50
N ILE A 108 -10.07 -6.21 -10.50
CA ILE A 108 -9.47 -7.04 -11.55
C ILE A 108 -8.45 -6.21 -12.33
N PHE A 109 -8.80 -4.99 -12.73
CA PHE A 109 -7.90 -4.11 -13.47
C PHE A 109 -6.62 -3.81 -12.66
N LEU A 110 -6.77 -3.44 -11.38
CA LEU A 110 -5.62 -3.17 -10.50
C LEU A 110 -4.74 -4.42 -10.34
N GLY A 111 -5.34 -5.58 -10.06
CA GLY A 111 -4.62 -6.84 -9.86
C GLY A 111 -3.84 -7.27 -11.10
N VAL A 112 -4.45 -7.15 -12.29
CA VAL A 112 -3.79 -7.44 -13.57
C VAL A 112 -2.66 -6.44 -13.84
N LEU A 113 -2.86 -5.15 -13.58
CA LEU A 113 -1.83 -4.13 -13.78
C LEU A 113 -0.59 -4.42 -12.95
N TYR A 114 -0.73 -4.63 -11.64
CA TYR A 114 0.40 -4.95 -10.77
C TYR A 114 1.08 -6.27 -11.16
N SER A 115 0.30 -7.30 -11.47
CA SER A 115 0.84 -8.60 -11.93
C SER A 115 1.66 -8.45 -13.21
N CYS A 116 1.18 -7.67 -14.18
CA CYS A 116 1.87 -7.40 -15.44
C CYS A 116 3.17 -6.63 -15.23
N VAL A 117 3.17 -5.61 -14.36
CA VAL A 117 4.38 -4.83 -14.04
C VAL A 117 5.44 -5.74 -13.39
N SER A 118 5.06 -6.53 -12.39
CA SER A 118 5.97 -7.47 -11.72
C SER A 118 6.48 -8.56 -12.67
N ALA A 119 5.60 -9.16 -13.48
CA ALA A 119 5.98 -10.17 -14.46
C ALA A 119 6.95 -9.61 -15.50
N ARG A 120 6.69 -8.40 -16.01
CA ARG A 120 7.59 -7.69 -16.95
C ARG A 120 8.95 -7.43 -16.32
N PHE A 121 8.99 -6.98 -15.06
CA PHE A 121 10.24 -6.74 -14.35
C PHE A 121 11.06 -8.02 -14.19
N ILE A 122 10.45 -9.12 -13.76
CA ILE A 122 11.10 -10.42 -13.59
C ILE A 122 11.57 -10.97 -14.95
N PHE A 123 10.70 -10.93 -15.96
CA PHE A 123 11.00 -11.42 -17.31
C PHE A 123 12.16 -10.65 -17.93
N PHE A 124 12.18 -9.31 -17.85
CA PHE A 124 13.29 -8.52 -18.35
C PHE A 124 14.60 -8.76 -17.63
N ARG A 125 14.55 -9.11 -16.34
CA ARG A 125 15.76 -9.45 -15.58
C ARG A 125 16.30 -10.84 -15.92
N LEU A 126 15.41 -11.81 -16.15
CA LEU A 126 15.80 -13.18 -16.49
C LEU A 126 16.28 -13.32 -17.95
N PHE A 127 15.69 -12.55 -18.87
CA PHE A 127 15.97 -12.63 -20.31
C PHE A 127 16.79 -11.44 -20.85
N GLU A 128 17.42 -10.66 -19.96
CA GLU A 128 18.28 -9.53 -20.30
C GLU A 128 19.40 -9.97 -21.28
N GLY A 129 19.37 -9.48 -22.52
CA GLY A 129 20.37 -9.81 -23.56
C GLY A 129 20.07 -11.06 -24.42
N THR A 130 18.90 -11.68 -24.31
CA THR A 130 18.54 -12.88 -25.10
C THR A 130 17.53 -12.58 -26.22
N ARG A 131 17.57 -13.34 -27.34
CA ARG A 131 16.62 -13.24 -28.48
C ARG A 131 15.15 -13.48 -28.10
N HIS A 132 14.90 -14.10 -26.94
CA HIS A 132 13.58 -14.41 -26.42
C HIS A 132 12.84 -13.18 -25.86
N LYS A 133 13.55 -12.05 -25.70
CA LYS A 133 12.98 -10.78 -25.25
C LYS A 133 12.14 -10.08 -26.33
N ASP A 134 12.59 -10.17 -27.59
CA ASP A 134 12.02 -9.40 -28.70
C ASP A 134 11.26 -10.28 -29.72
N THR A 135 11.39 -11.61 -29.63
CA THR A 135 10.72 -12.56 -30.53
C THR A 135 9.71 -13.42 -29.78
N HIS A 136 8.50 -13.56 -30.33
CA HIS A 136 7.49 -14.49 -29.83
C HIS A 136 7.99 -15.94 -29.95
N THR A 137 8.53 -16.46 -28.86
CA THR A 137 9.03 -17.84 -28.74
C THR A 137 8.17 -18.59 -27.74
N ILE A 138 8.00 -19.89 -27.94
CA ILE A 138 7.23 -20.77 -27.04
C ILE A 138 7.85 -20.74 -25.63
N THR A 139 9.18 -20.73 -25.52
CA THR A 139 9.90 -20.57 -24.24
C THR A 139 9.62 -19.22 -23.56
N GLY A 140 9.53 -18.13 -24.34
CA GLY A 140 9.14 -16.82 -23.82
C GLY A 140 7.71 -16.82 -23.25
N TRP A 141 6.75 -17.37 -24.00
CA TRP A 141 5.36 -17.51 -23.55
C TRP A 141 5.20 -18.42 -22.32
N LEU A 142 5.89 -19.56 -22.29
CA LEU A 142 5.87 -20.48 -21.15
C LEU A 142 6.48 -19.85 -19.90
N SER A 143 7.61 -19.18 -20.02
CA SER A 143 8.23 -18.49 -18.89
C SER A 143 7.37 -17.33 -18.38
N TRP A 144 6.73 -16.57 -19.29
CA TRP A 144 5.76 -15.53 -18.92
C TRP A 144 4.56 -16.09 -18.17
N ALA A 145 3.93 -17.14 -18.70
CA ALA A 145 2.82 -17.83 -18.05
C ALA A 145 3.23 -18.43 -16.69
N GLY A 146 4.44 -19.00 -16.59
CA GLY A 146 4.98 -19.54 -15.34
C GLY A 146 5.21 -18.47 -14.28
N ILE A 147 5.74 -17.30 -14.66
CA ILE A 147 5.92 -16.18 -13.73
C ILE A 147 4.55 -15.68 -13.23
N LEU A 148 3.58 -15.50 -14.13
CA LEU A 148 2.23 -15.09 -13.75
C LEU A 148 1.54 -16.11 -12.84
N ALA A 149 1.61 -17.40 -13.19
CA ALA A 149 1.03 -18.46 -12.37
C ALA A 149 1.68 -18.51 -10.98
N GLY A 150 3.01 -18.34 -10.90
CA GLY A 150 3.74 -18.31 -9.64
C GLY A 150 3.35 -17.12 -8.76
N THR A 151 3.29 -15.91 -9.32
CA THR A 151 2.92 -14.70 -8.55
C THR A 151 1.47 -14.75 -8.07
N TRP A 152 0.54 -15.22 -8.91
CA TRP A 152 -0.86 -15.39 -8.52
C TRP A 152 -1.04 -16.48 -7.45
N SER A 153 -0.32 -17.59 -7.57
CA SER A 153 -0.37 -18.66 -6.57
C SER A 153 0.16 -18.19 -5.21
N ALA A 154 1.24 -17.40 -5.20
CA ALA A 154 1.76 -16.80 -3.98
C ALA A 154 0.77 -15.81 -3.35
N ALA A 155 0.15 -14.95 -4.17
CA ALA A 155 -0.88 -14.02 -3.71
C ALA A 155 -2.09 -14.74 -3.10
N PHE A 156 -2.54 -15.83 -3.74
CA PHE A 156 -3.62 -16.69 -3.24
C PHE A 156 -3.27 -17.29 -1.87
N LEU A 157 -2.06 -17.83 -1.71
CA LEU A 157 -1.61 -18.42 -0.45
C LEU A 157 -1.60 -17.38 0.69
N VAL A 158 -1.12 -16.17 0.42
CA VAL A 158 -1.10 -15.08 1.41
C VAL A 158 -2.52 -14.66 1.81
N ALA A 159 -3.43 -14.55 0.83
CA ALA A 159 -4.82 -14.18 1.05
C ALA A 159 -5.57 -15.21 1.92
N GLU A 160 -5.35 -16.50 1.69
CA GLU A 160 -5.95 -17.58 2.49
C GLU A 160 -5.36 -17.69 3.91
N THR A 161 -4.10 -17.28 4.09
CA THR A 161 -3.43 -17.34 5.40
C THR A 161 -3.89 -16.21 6.35
N ILE A 162 -4.22 -15.05 5.81
CA ILE A 162 -4.61 -13.86 6.58
C ILE A 162 -6.01 -13.41 6.15
N PRO A 163 -7.08 -13.95 6.76
CA PRO A 163 -8.46 -13.68 6.35
C PRO A 163 -8.98 -12.29 6.78
N PHE A 164 -8.12 -11.44 7.33
CA PHE A 164 -8.47 -10.10 7.81
C PHE A 164 -7.79 -9.03 6.94
N PHE A 165 -8.60 -8.34 6.14
CA PHE A 165 -8.12 -7.34 5.19
C PHE A 165 -7.28 -6.22 5.85
N SER A 166 -7.75 -5.67 6.97
CA SER A 166 -7.05 -4.57 7.66
C SER A 166 -5.72 -4.99 8.30
N ASP A 167 -5.62 -6.23 8.79
CA ASP A 167 -4.35 -6.76 9.30
C ASP A 167 -3.38 -7.04 8.15
N LEU A 168 -3.86 -7.62 7.05
CA LEU A 168 -3.06 -7.85 5.85
C LEU A 168 -2.46 -6.54 5.33
N LEU A 169 -3.27 -5.48 5.19
CA LEU A 169 -2.79 -4.16 4.76
C LEU A 169 -1.78 -3.56 5.74
N SER A 170 -2.00 -3.71 7.05
CA SER A 170 -1.07 -3.19 8.08
C SER A 170 0.28 -3.92 8.03
N ILE A 171 0.28 -5.24 7.84
CA ILE A 171 1.49 -6.06 7.68
C ILE A 171 2.23 -5.68 6.40
N MET A 172 1.51 -5.56 5.28
CA MET A 172 2.09 -5.15 4.01
C MET A 172 2.74 -3.77 4.13
N SER A 173 2.06 -2.81 4.79
CA SER A 173 2.59 -1.47 4.99
C SER A 173 3.81 -1.46 5.89
N SER A 174 3.74 -2.06 7.07
CA SER A 174 4.88 -2.09 8.00
C SER A 174 6.13 -2.74 7.41
N LEU A 175 5.98 -3.80 6.61
CA LEU A 175 7.12 -4.51 6.00
C LEU A 175 7.66 -3.86 4.73
N PHE A 176 6.80 -3.49 3.78
CA PHE A 176 7.24 -3.03 2.46
C PHE A 176 7.27 -1.51 2.34
N ASP A 177 6.29 -0.82 2.90
CA ASP A 177 6.23 0.64 2.82
C ASP A 177 7.31 1.31 3.66
N SER A 178 7.68 0.71 4.79
CA SER A 178 8.81 1.17 5.60
C SER A 178 10.08 1.32 4.77
N PHE A 179 10.38 0.31 3.95
CA PHE A 179 11.56 0.31 3.10
C PHE A 179 11.37 1.18 1.86
N PHE A 180 10.36 0.92 1.04
CA PHE A 180 10.19 1.57 -0.27
C PHE A 180 9.60 2.98 -0.18
N GLY A 181 8.79 3.27 0.82
CA GLY A 181 8.19 4.58 1.05
C GLY A 181 9.15 5.55 1.74
N PHE A 182 9.93 5.07 2.71
CA PHE A 182 10.72 5.96 3.58
C PHE A 182 12.24 5.71 3.52
N ILE A 183 12.71 4.53 3.92
CA ILE A 183 14.17 4.26 4.10
C ILE A 183 14.92 4.44 2.78
N PHE A 184 14.40 3.85 1.69
CA PHE A 184 15.03 3.89 0.38
C PHE A 184 15.23 5.33 -0.10
N TRP A 185 14.20 6.17 -0.02
CA TRP A 185 14.27 7.56 -0.48
C TRP A 185 15.15 8.43 0.41
N GLY A 186 15.14 8.21 1.73
CA GLY A 186 16.07 8.87 2.65
C GLY A 186 17.53 8.57 2.33
N VAL A 187 17.86 7.28 2.12
CA VAL A 187 19.21 6.86 1.73
C VAL A 187 19.60 7.35 0.34
N ALA A 188 18.68 7.28 -0.64
CA ALA A 188 18.91 7.75 -1.99
C ALA A 188 19.24 9.24 -2.03
N TYR A 189 18.52 10.07 -1.27
CA TYR A 189 18.81 11.50 -1.17
C TYR A 189 20.21 11.76 -0.60
N MET A 190 20.58 11.09 0.49
CA MET A 190 21.93 11.22 1.06
C MET A 190 23.02 10.82 0.06
N ARG A 191 22.82 9.71 -0.67
CA ARG A 191 23.77 9.27 -1.71
C ARG A 191 23.92 10.28 -2.83
N ILE A 192 22.83 10.86 -3.33
CA ILE A 192 22.87 11.90 -4.37
C ILE A 192 23.59 13.14 -3.85
N GLN A 193 23.38 13.54 -2.60
CA GLN A 193 24.06 14.69 -2.01
C GLN A 193 25.56 14.46 -1.86
N VAL A 194 25.98 13.28 -1.40
CA VAL A 194 27.41 12.92 -1.33
C VAL A 194 28.07 13.03 -2.71
N ILE A 195 27.42 12.50 -3.76
CA ILE A 195 27.95 12.59 -5.14
C ILE A 195 28.05 14.05 -5.61
N ARG A 196 27.06 14.90 -5.28
CA ARG A 196 27.08 16.33 -5.62
C ARG A 196 28.20 17.07 -4.92
N GLU A 197 28.47 16.73 -3.66
CA GLU A 197 29.57 17.29 -2.86
C GLU A 197 30.94 16.84 -3.37
N THR A 198 31.10 15.57 -3.74
CA THR A 198 32.35 15.10 -4.36
C THR A 198 32.65 15.79 -5.70
N LYS A 199 31.62 16.09 -6.50
CA LYS A 199 31.79 16.82 -7.78
C LYS A 199 32.04 18.33 -7.59
N ARG A 200 31.58 18.92 -6.49
CA ARG A 200 31.86 20.32 -6.13
C ARG A 200 32.99 20.37 -5.11
N LEU A 201 34.22 20.25 -5.59
CA LEU A 201 35.44 20.50 -4.80
C LEU A 201 35.27 21.80 -3.99
N ASN A 202 35.29 21.69 -2.66
CA ASN A 202 35.25 22.80 -1.70
C ASN A 202 33.99 23.68 -1.66
N ALA A 203 32.81 23.17 -2.03
CA ALA A 203 31.56 23.87 -1.70
C ALA A 203 31.10 23.51 -0.28
N THR A 204 31.05 24.48 0.63
CA THR A 204 30.40 24.32 1.94
C THR A 204 28.94 23.93 1.74
N ARG A 205 28.43 22.98 2.56
CA ARG A 205 27.02 22.56 2.51
C ARG A 205 26.14 23.80 2.68
N SER A 206 25.37 24.14 1.66
CA SER A 206 24.32 25.16 1.77
C SER A 206 23.33 24.76 2.87
N VAL A 207 22.74 25.74 3.56
CA VAL A 207 21.73 25.53 4.62
C VAL A 207 20.60 24.59 4.15
N GLY A 208 20.18 24.70 2.89
CA GLY A 208 19.19 23.79 2.30
C GLY A 208 19.65 22.34 2.16
N GLY A 209 20.96 22.09 2.00
CA GLY A 209 21.53 20.75 1.99
C GLY A 209 21.56 20.10 3.38
N TRP A 210 21.79 20.90 4.44
CA TRP A 210 21.76 20.42 5.82
C TRP A 210 20.33 20.07 6.26
N ILE A 211 19.34 20.91 5.90
CA ILE A 211 17.91 20.63 6.11
C ILE A 211 17.51 19.32 5.41
N GLY A 212 17.92 19.12 4.15
CA GLY A 212 17.62 17.89 3.41
C GLY A 212 18.26 16.64 4.04
N TYR A 213 19.46 16.78 4.61
CA TYR A 213 20.14 15.69 5.30
C TYR A 213 19.42 15.30 6.61
N ILE A 214 19.00 16.27 7.42
CA ILE A 214 18.19 16.04 8.62
C ILE A 214 16.87 15.38 8.25
N PHE A 215 16.18 15.90 7.22
CA PHE A 215 14.93 15.33 6.73
C PHE A 215 15.10 13.86 6.29
N SER A 216 16.22 13.54 5.63
CA SER A 216 16.54 12.16 5.23
C SER A 216 16.71 11.21 6.41
N TRP A 217 17.36 11.66 7.49
CA TRP A 217 17.46 10.89 8.73
C TRP A 217 16.11 10.70 9.42
N ILE A 218 15.25 11.72 9.40
CA ILE A 218 13.88 11.62 9.90
C ILE A 218 13.09 10.57 9.12
N LEU A 219 13.18 10.57 7.78
CA LEU A 219 12.53 9.55 6.95
C LEU A 219 13.01 8.14 7.28
N ILE A 220 14.32 7.94 7.46
CA ILE A 220 14.87 6.64 7.86
C ILE A 220 14.35 6.24 9.25
N GLY A 221 14.29 7.19 10.20
CA GLY A 221 13.74 6.95 11.53
C GLY A 221 12.27 6.54 11.49
N ILE A 222 11.45 7.21 10.68
CA ILE A 222 10.03 6.87 10.47
C ILE A 222 9.92 5.47 9.85
N GLY A 223 10.71 5.16 8.83
CA GLY A 223 10.71 3.84 8.22
C GLY A 223 11.12 2.74 9.19
N LEU A 224 12.13 2.96 10.04
CA LEU A 224 12.49 2.00 11.10
C LEU A 224 11.40 1.85 12.15
N PHE A 225 10.67 2.92 12.47
CA PHE A 225 9.51 2.87 13.36
C PHE A 225 8.35 2.07 12.79
N PHE A 226 8.10 2.17 11.48
CA PHE A 226 7.14 1.33 10.78
C PHE A 226 7.57 -0.14 10.79
N LEU A 227 8.85 -0.39 10.50
CA LEU A 227 9.38 -1.75 10.41
C LEU A 227 9.41 -2.46 11.76
N GLY A 228 9.75 -1.77 12.85
CA GLY A 228 9.81 -2.38 14.18
C GLY A 228 8.44 -2.34 14.88
N PRO A 229 8.11 -1.24 15.57
CA PRO A 229 6.81 -1.06 16.25
C PRO A 229 5.58 -1.33 15.38
N GLY A 230 5.61 -0.93 14.11
CA GLY A 230 4.49 -1.19 13.19
C GLY A 230 4.29 -2.68 12.93
N THR A 231 5.34 -3.42 12.57
CA THR A 231 5.25 -4.89 12.37
C THR A 231 4.81 -5.59 13.64
N TYR A 232 5.34 -5.18 14.80
CA TYR A 232 4.90 -5.73 16.09
C TYR A 232 3.41 -5.51 16.32
N ALA A 233 2.91 -4.28 16.09
CA ALA A 233 1.49 -3.98 16.23
C ALA A 233 0.63 -4.80 15.26
N SER A 234 1.02 -4.93 13.99
CA SER A 234 0.26 -5.69 13.00
C SER A 234 0.22 -7.20 13.27
N ILE A 235 1.32 -7.78 13.78
CA ILE A 235 1.31 -9.19 14.21
C ILE A 235 0.45 -9.37 15.46
N GLN A 236 0.53 -8.42 16.40
CA GLN A 236 -0.27 -8.48 17.62
C GLN A 236 -1.77 -8.31 17.33
N SER A 237 -2.15 -7.43 16.41
CA SER A 237 -3.56 -7.27 15.97
C SER A 237 -4.06 -8.58 15.36
N LEU A 238 -3.28 -9.20 14.48
CA LEU A 238 -3.59 -10.48 13.88
C LEU A 238 -3.79 -11.57 14.96
N LEU A 239 -2.86 -11.72 15.89
CA LEU A 239 -2.97 -12.72 16.98
C LEU A 239 -4.18 -12.48 17.88
N LEU A 240 -4.53 -11.23 18.16
CA LEU A 240 -5.73 -10.89 18.94
C LEU A 240 -7.00 -11.27 18.17
N ASN A 241 -7.05 -10.99 16.87
CA ASN A 241 -8.16 -11.39 16.01
C ASN A 241 -8.32 -12.93 15.93
N TYR A 242 -7.19 -13.67 15.91
CA TYR A 242 -7.19 -15.13 16.05
C TYR A 242 -7.71 -15.61 17.42
N LYS A 243 -7.22 -15.02 18.52
CA LYS A 243 -7.61 -15.43 19.89
C LYS A 243 -9.05 -15.12 20.25
N ASN A 244 -9.62 -14.04 19.72
CA ASN A 244 -10.99 -13.62 20.03
C ASN A 244 -12.07 -14.50 19.36
N GLY A 245 -11.69 -15.65 18.79
CA GLY A 245 -12.64 -16.59 18.19
C GLY A 245 -13.24 -16.10 16.88
N ASN A 246 -12.75 -15.00 16.32
CA ASN A 246 -13.18 -14.48 15.02
C ASN A 246 -12.54 -15.26 13.85
N THR A 247 -11.98 -16.45 14.10
CA THR A 247 -11.17 -17.17 13.12
C THR A 247 -11.76 -18.49 12.64
N ARG A 248 -11.92 -18.49 11.33
CA ARG A 248 -11.96 -19.63 10.42
C ARG A 248 -10.57 -20.27 10.38
N SER A 249 -10.47 -21.59 10.21
CA SER A 249 -9.17 -22.19 9.90
C SER A 249 -8.68 -21.67 8.55
N PRO A 250 -7.35 -21.57 8.32
CA PRO A 250 -6.81 -21.39 6.98
C PRO A 250 -7.45 -22.44 6.05
N PHE A 251 -7.88 -22.02 4.86
CA PHE A 251 -8.56 -22.86 3.86
C PHE A 251 -9.98 -23.37 4.21
N SER A 252 -10.72 -22.72 5.12
CA SER A 252 -12.12 -23.14 5.37
C SER A 252 -13.03 -22.70 4.21
N CYS A 253 -13.75 -23.63 3.58
CA CYS A 253 -14.78 -23.37 2.57
C CYS A 253 -16.08 -22.79 3.18
N ALA A 254 -15.99 -21.74 4.01
CA ALA A 254 -17.13 -21.08 4.62
C ALA A 254 -17.43 -19.75 3.92
N ASP A 255 -18.71 -19.50 3.66
CA ASP A 255 -19.23 -18.36 2.90
C ASP A 255 -18.81 -17.00 3.52
N ASN A 256 -18.44 -16.06 2.66
CA ASN A 256 -18.05 -14.67 2.99
C ASN A 256 -19.23 -13.69 2.83
N GLY A 257 -20.41 -14.17 2.44
CA GLY A 257 -21.63 -13.39 2.41
C GLY A 257 -22.16 -13.09 3.82
N LEU A 258 -22.24 -11.80 4.15
CA LEU A 258 -23.15 -11.28 5.19
C LEU A 258 -24.59 -11.38 4.70
#